data_AF-A0AAE2RB19-F1
#
_entry.id   AF-A0AAE2RB19-F1
#
_cell.length_a   1.000
_cell.length_b   1.000
_cell.length_c   1.000
_cell.angle_alpha   90.00
_cell.angle_beta   90.00
_cell.angle_gamma   90.00
#
_symmetry.space_group_name_H-M   'P 1'
#
loop_
_entity.id
_entity.type
_entity.pdbx_description
1 polymer ?
#
loop_
_entity_poly.entity_id
_entity_poly.type
_entity_poly.pdbx_seq_one_letter_code
_entity_poly.pdbx_strand_id
1 'polypeptide(L)'
;MLFVMAIMLAAAQTPGLPAPSTTCAQAKATDTAPADQLELLDQFRAHLAKADLERLDQALPRSSNGGIAQCDAVEGSRASCEVTAYMPAIENTGLMAQFLAFLCPKKF
;
A
#
# COMPACT_ATOMS: atom_id res chain seq x y z
N MET A 1 1.27 -30.10 52.37
CA MET A 1 1.15 -30.40 50.93
C MET A 1 1.02 -29.08 50.18
N LEU A 2 1.96 -28.85 49.25
CA LEU A 2 1.94 -28.01 48.03
C LEU A 2 1.57 -26.50 48.06
N PHE A 3 2.61 -25.70 47.72
CA PHE A 3 2.60 -24.44 46.97
C PHE A 3 1.71 -24.47 45.70
N VAL A 4 1.10 -23.34 45.29
CA VAL A 4 1.06 -22.74 43.91
C VAL A 4 0.40 -21.34 44.04
N MET A 5 1.13 -20.21 43.93
CA MET A 5 1.32 -19.34 42.73
C MET A 5 0.02 -18.78 42.11
N ALA A 6 -0.20 -17.47 42.22
CA ALA A 6 -0.13 -16.49 41.10
C ALA A 6 -1.51 -16.33 40.39
N ILE A 7 -1.92 -15.22 39.76
CA ILE A 7 -1.27 -14.15 39.01
C ILE A 7 -2.21 -12.93 39.07
N MET A 8 -1.69 -11.75 39.39
CA MET A 8 -2.39 -10.49 39.07
C MET A 8 -2.50 -10.38 37.54
N LEU A 9 -3.70 -10.49 36.99
CA LEU A 9 -3.95 -10.09 35.60
C LEU A 9 -3.95 -8.56 35.55
N ALA A 10 -2.74 -7.98 35.49
CA ALA A 10 -2.55 -6.70 34.84
C ALA A 10 -2.87 -6.91 33.36
N ALA A 11 -4.07 -6.52 32.95
CA ALA A 11 -4.37 -6.32 31.54
C ALA A 11 -3.40 -5.23 31.06
N ALA A 12 -2.31 -5.66 30.40
CA ALA A 12 -1.43 -4.76 29.69
C ALA A 12 -2.28 -4.09 28.60
N GLN A 13 -2.73 -2.88 28.92
CA GLN A 13 -3.29 -1.94 27.97
C GLN A 13 -2.15 -1.65 26.99
N THR A 14 -2.12 -2.42 25.91
CA THR A 14 -1.26 -2.16 24.77
C THR A 14 -1.63 -0.74 24.36
N PRO A 15 -0.71 0.25 24.41
CA PRO A 15 -1.00 1.58 23.94
C PRO A 15 -1.43 1.40 22.49
N GLY A 16 -2.72 1.65 22.21
CA GLY A 16 -3.26 1.59 20.87
C GLY A 16 -2.40 2.51 20.03
N LEU A 17 -1.54 1.92 19.20
CA LEU A 17 -0.82 2.66 18.16
C LEU A 17 -1.88 3.47 17.44
N PRO A 18 -1.75 4.81 17.32
CA PRO A 18 -2.69 5.57 16.53
C PRO A 18 -2.72 4.93 15.14
N ALA A 19 -3.92 4.49 14.75
CA ALA A 19 -4.18 4.03 13.40
C ALA A 19 -3.61 5.10 12.46
N PRO A 20 -2.81 4.73 11.45
CA PRO A 20 -2.30 5.70 10.49
C PRO A 20 -3.49 6.51 9.99
N SER A 21 -3.49 7.81 10.26
CA SER A 21 -4.61 8.68 9.96
C SER A 21 -4.82 8.65 8.45
N THR A 22 -5.89 8.00 8.01
CA THR A 22 -6.35 7.84 6.63
C THR A 22 -6.33 9.16 5.85
N THR A 23 -6.39 10.28 6.58
CA THR A 23 -6.25 11.67 6.13
C THR A 23 -4.96 11.96 5.36
N CYS A 24 -3.81 11.42 5.78
CA CYS A 24 -2.53 11.72 5.14
C CYS A 24 -2.42 11.08 3.74
N ALA A 25 -2.91 9.85 3.59
CA ALA A 25 -2.90 9.15 2.31
C ALA A 25 -3.92 9.74 1.33
N GLN A 26 -5.13 10.07 1.81
CA GLN A 26 -6.14 10.75 0.98
C GLN A 26 -5.65 12.12 0.52
N ALA A 27 -5.10 12.95 1.41
CA ALA A 27 -4.60 14.29 1.05
C ALA A 27 -3.47 14.25 0.02
N LYS A 28 -2.50 13.31 0.16
CA LYS A 28 -1.44 13.15 -0.83
C LYS A 28 -1.96 12.72 -2.19
N ALA A 29 -2.97 11.84 -2.23
CA ALA A 29 -3.54 11.34 -3.48
C ALA A 29 -4.40 12.41 -4.18
N THR A 30 -5.23 13.18 -3.50
CA THR A 30 -6.15 14.12 -4.18
C THR A 30 -5.49 15.40 -4.71
N ASP A 31 -4.32 15.79 -4.22
CA ASP A 31 -3.67 17.07 -4.58
C ASP A 31 -2.51 16.93 -5.59
N THR A 32 -2.23 15.74 -6.12
CA THR A 32 -1.12 15.48 -7.04
C THR A 32 -1.56 15.23 -8.49
N ALA A 33 -0.71 15.63 -9.44
CA ALA A 33 -0.93 15.31 -10.85
C ALA A 33 -0.82 13.78 -11.06
N PRO A 34 -1.51 13.20 -12.06
CA PRO A 34 -1.46 11.76 -12.31
C PRO A 34 -0.04 11.20 -12.53
N ALA A 35 0.88 12.00 -13.07
CA ALA A 35 2.28 11.60 -13.24
C ALA A 35 2.99 11.41 -11.88
N ASP A 36 2.77 12.32 -10.93
CA ASP A 36 3.36 12.24 -9.59
C ASP A 36 2.77 11.06 -8.79
N GLN A 37 1.46 10.82 -8.96
CA GLN A 37 0.80 9.65 -8.38
C GLN A 37 1.38 8.34 -8.93
N LEU A 38 1.61 8.27 -10.24
CA LEU A 38 2.22 7.10 -10.87
C LEU A 38 3.65 6.89 -10.36
N GLU A 39 4.43 7.95 -10.22
CA GLU A 39 5.78 7.87 -9.64
C GLU A 39 5.75 7.30 -8.21
N LEU A 40 4.83 7.75 -7.36
CA LEU A 40 4.67 7.21 -6.01
C LEU A 40 4.30 5.72 -6.00
N LEU A 41 3.45 5.28 -6.94
CA LEU A 41 3.06 3.89 -7.09
C LEU A 41 4.25 3.01 -7.54
N ASP A 42 5.06 3.52 -8.47
CA ASP A 42 6.27 2.83 -8.91
C ASP A 42 7.33 2.76 -7.80
N GLN A 43 7.48 3.82 -7.00
CA GLN A 43 8.34 3.80 -5.82
C GLN A 43 7.85 2.81 -4.76
N PHE A 44 6.53 2.76 -4.49
CA PHE A 44 5.93 1.78 -3.59
C PHE A 44 6.23 0.36 -4.07
N ARG A 45 6.02 0.09 -5.36
CA ARG A 45 6.31 -1.18 -5.99
C ARG A 45 7.78 -1.57 -5.86
N ALA A 46 8.71 -0.64 -6.04
CA ALA A 46 10.15 -0.87 -5.86
C ALA A 46 10.53 -1.16 -4.39
N HIS A 47 9.70 -0.74 -3.43
CA HIS A 47 9.89 -0.99 -2.00
C HIS A 47 9.35 -2.36 -1.55
N LEU A 48 8.52 -3.02 -2.35
CA LEU A 48 7.91 -4.30 -1.98
C LEU A 48 8.93 -5.42 -1.84
N ALA A 49 8.70 -6.30 -0.86
CA ALA A 49 9.38 -7.58 -0.80
C ALA A 49 9.04 -8.40 -2.05
N LYS A 50 9.98 -9.24 -2.50
CA LYS A 50 9.84 -10.02 -3.75
C LYS A 50 8.51 -10.76 -3.87
N ALA A 51 8.05 -11.41 -2.80
CA ALA A 51 6.79 -12.17 -2.81
C ALA A 51 5.54 -11.28 -2.96
N ASP A 52 5.56 -10.08 -2.38
CA ASP A 52 4.45 -9.12 -2.52
C ASP A 52 4.48 -8.44 -3.89
N LEU A 53 5.67 -8.16 -4.43
CA LEU A 53 5.85 -7.71 -5.80
C LEU A 53 5.31 -8.74 -6.81
N GLU A 54 5.66 -10.02 -6.65
CA GLU A 54 5.16 -11.10 -7.51
C GLU A 54 3.62 -11.23 -7.44
N ARG A 55 3.03 -11.08 -6.24
CA ARG A 55 1.57 -11.08 -6.07
C ARG A 55 0.93 -9.88 -6.79
N LEU A 56 1.54 -8.70 -6.68
CA LEU A 56 1.10 -7.50 -7.39
C LEU A 56 1.20 -7.67 -8.90
N ASP A 57 2.25 -8.30 -9.41
CA ASP A 57 2.48 -8.50 -10.85
C ASP A 57 1.49 -9.48 -11.47
N GLN A 58 1.05 -10.47 -10.68
CA GLN A 58 -0.01 -11.38 -11.09
C GLN A 58 -1.37 -10.67 -11.17
N ALA A 59 -1.66 -9.78 -10.21
CA ALA A 59 -2.90 -9.01 -10.19
C ALA A 59 -2.92 -7.87 -11.23
N LEU A 60 -1.74 -7.31 -11.53
CA LEU A 60 -1.58 -6.18 -12.43
C LEU A 60 -0.44 -6.47 -13.43
N PRO A 61 -0.73 -7.26 -14.49
CA PRO A 61 0.29 -7.66 -15.44
C PRO A 61 0.97 -6.49 -16.13
N ARG A 62 2.29 -6.63 -16.26
CA ARG A 62 3.18 -5.67 -16.90
C ARG A 62 3.23 -5.91 -18.41
N SER A 63 3.29 -4.81 -19.16
CA SER A 63 3.66 -4.82 -20.57
C SER A 63 5.17 -5.00 -20.73
N SER A 64 5.61 -5.32 -21.95
CA SER A 64 7.02 -5.43 -22.31
C SER A 64 7.77 -4.09 -22.29
N ASN A 65 7.06 -2.96 -22.49
CA ASN A 65 7.64 -1.62 -22.42
C ASN A 65 7.78 -1.11 -20.98
N GLY A 66 7.23 -1.86 -20.02
CA GLY A 66 7.36 -1.56 -18.63
C GLY A 66 6.36 -0.55 -18.06
N GLY A 67 5.15 -0.47 -18.60
CA GLY A 67 3.97 0.01 -17.86
C GLY A 67 2.92 -1.10 -17.72
N ILE A 68 1.67 -0.74 -17.42
CA ILE A 68 0.60 -1.74 -17.22
C ILE A 68 0.02 -2.21 -18.55
N ALA A 69 -0.06 -3.53 -18.75
CA ALA A 69 -0.46 -4.13 -20.04
C ALA A 69 -1.83 -3.65 -20.55
N GLN A 70 -2.81 -3.53 -19.66
CA GLN A 70 -4.16 -3.04 -20.04
C GLN A 70 -4.19 -1.55 -20.43
N CYS A 71 -3.14 -0.79 -20.14
CA CYS A 71 -3.03 0.63 -20.43
C CYS A 71 -2.21 0.94 -21.70
N ASP A 72 -1.66 -0.07 -22.39
CA ASP A 72 -0.80 0.15 -23.57
C ASP A 72 -1.56 0.74 -24.77
N ALA A 73 -2.87 0.47 -24.88
CA ALA A 73 -3.68 0.83 -26.04
C ALA A 73 -4.69 1.95 -25.77
N VAL A 74 -4.54 2.71 -24.68
CA VAL A 74 -5.50 3.78 -24.35
C VAL A 74 -5.25 5.02 -25.18
N GLU A 75 -6.32 5.61 -25.72
CA GLU A 75 -6.26 6.87 -26.48
C GLU A 75 -6.09 8.12 -25.59
N GLY A 76 -6.22 7.96 -24.27
CA GLY A 76 -6.05 9.01 -23.27
C GLY A 76 -4.66 9.05 -22.63
N SER A 77 -4.58 9.71 -21.47
CA SER A 77 -3.35 9.70 -20.67
C SER A 77 -3.07 8.30 -20.14
N ARG A 78 -2.00 7.68 -20.64
CA ARG A 78 -1.48 6.41 -20.14
C ARG A 78 -1.28 6.44 -18.63
N ALA A 79 -0.69 7.53 -18.09
CA ALA A 79 -0.48 7.67 -16.66
C ALA A 79 -1.79 7.64 -15.86
N SER A 80 -2.84 8.29 -16.36
CA SER A 80 -4.16 8.26 -15.72
C SER A 80 -4.80 6.87 -15.73
N CYS A 81 -4.62 6.10 -16.83
CA CYS A 81 -5.04 4.70 -16.87
C CYS A 81 -4.29 3.87 -15.82
N GLU A 82 -2.96 4.01 -15.75
CA GLU A 82 -2.11 3.22 -14.86
C GLU A 82 -2.43 3.50 -13.38
N VAL A 83 -2.58 4.77 -13.00
CA VAL A 83 -3.02 5.16 -11.65
C VAL A 83 -4.35 4.48 -11.29
N THR A 84 -5.32 4.53 -12.20
CA THR A 84 -6.66 3.94 -11.96
C THR A 84 -6.59 2.41 -11.83
N ALA A 85 -5.65 1.78 -12.54
CA ALA A 85 -5.45 0.34 -12.52
C ALA A 85 -4.79 -0.17 -11.22
N TYR A 86 -3.91 0.64 -10.62
CA TYR A 86 -3.15 0.25 -9.42
C TYR A 86 -4.02 0.05 -8.19
N MET A 87 -4.98 0.94 -7.92
CA MET A 87 -5.79 0.89 -6.70
C MET A 87 -6.53 -0.45 -6.48
N PRO A 88 -7.32 -0.97 -7.44
CA PRO A 88 -7.96 -2.26 -7.26
C PRO A 88 -6.95 -3.42 -7.15
N ALA A 89 -5.78 -3.32 -7.80
CA ALA A 89 -4.74 -4.33 -7.67
C ALA A 89 -4.11 -4.34 -6.26
N ILE A 90 -3.84 -3.16 -5.68
CA ILE A 90 -3.34 -3.02 -4.31
C ILE A 90 -4.37 -3.56 -3.29
N GLU A 91 -5.66 -3.32 -3.53
CA GLU A 91 -6.75 -3.86 -2.70
C GLU A 91 -6.82 -5.40 -2.79
N ASN A 92 -6.87 -5.95 -4.00
CA ASN A 92 -7.01 -7.39 -4.25
C ASN A 92 -5.81 -8.20 -3.74
N THR A 93 -4.64 -7.58 -3.60
CA THR A 93 -3.43 -8.22 -3.09
C THR A 93 -3.24 -8.07 -1.57
N GLY A 94 -4.15 -7.34 -0.91
CA GLY A 94 -4.08 -7.05 0.53
C GLY A 94 -2.98 -6.04 0.90
N LEU A 95 -2.40 -5.35 -0.08
CA LEU A 95 -1.27 -4.44 0.11
C LEU A 95 -1.69 -3.03 0.54
N MET A 96 -2.99 -2.75 0.64
CA MET A 96 -3.51 -1.41 1.00
C MET A 96 -2.91 -0.87 2.30
N ALA A 97 -2.80 -1.68 3.34
CA ALA A 97 -2.22 -1.25 4.62
C ALA A 97 -0.73 -0.86 4.48
N GLN A 98 0.05 -1.61 3.70
CA GLN A 98 1.44 -1.26 3.41
C GLN A 98 1.55 0.00 2.55
N PHE A 99 0.68 0.15 1.55
CA PHE A 99 0.65 1.34 0.70
C PHE A 99 0.37 2.61 1.52
N LEU A 100 -0.63 2.57 2.41
CA LEU A 100 -0.93 3.67 3.31
C LEU A 100 0.24 3.98 4.27
N ALA A 101 0.92 2.95 4.78
CA ALA A 101 2.11 3.12 5.61
C ALA A 101 3.29 3.72 4.84
N PHE A 102 3.46 3.34 3.56
CA PHE A 102 4.47 3.88 2.66
C PHE A 102 4.23 5.36 2.34
N LEU A 103 2.98 5.76 2.08
CA LEU A 103 2.62 7.15 1.79
C LEU A 103 2.82 8.08 3.00
N CYS A 104 2.61 7.53 4.19
CA CYS A 104 2.60 8.24 5.47
C CYS A 104 3.60 7.59 6.44
N PRO A 105 4.92 7.68 6.15
CA PRO A 105 5.92 7.23 7.10
C PRO A 105 5.72 8.05 8.38
N LYS A 106 5.42 7.36 9.49
CA LYS A 106 5.32 8.01 10.81
C LYS A 106 6.62 8.77 11.04
N LYS A 107 6.57 10.10 10.97
CA LYS A 107 7.63 10.94 11.52
C LYS A 107 7.54 10.76 13.04
N PHE A 108 8.50 10.05 13.59
CA PHE A 108 8.78 10.05 15.03
C PHE A 108 9.41 11.38 15.42
#